data_AF-A0A8R1IDS9-F1
#
_entry.id   AF-A0A8R1IDS9-F1
#
_cell.length_a   1.000
_cell.length_b   1.000
_cell.length_c   1.000
_cell.angle_alpha   90.00
_cell.angle_beta   90.00
_cell.angle_gamma   90.00
#
_symmetry.space_group_name_H-M   'P 1'
#
loop_
_entity.id
_entity.type
_entity.pdbx_description
1 polymer ?
#
loop_
_entity_poly.entity_id
_entity_poly.type
_entity_poly.pdbx_seq_one_letter_code
_entity_poly.pdbx_strand_id
1 'polypeptide(L)'
;MKRIISDFKIQNVSSESIYYSTGNVTTQPPVTGIELANTWSMLKVTVSFIRHSPLFVAAVATPCLITALINILTFFVPSIPFSVYILMTNVFIQMIFLQDMVNKLPLTIHAMPSSCKYSQIQLQVKLNNLQ
;
A
#
# COMPACT_ATOMS: atom_id res chain seq x y z
N MET A 1 -13.39 11.38 20.43
CA MET A 1 -12.94 12.09 19.21
C MET A 1 -12.18 11.12 18.31
N LYS A 2 -12.62 10.91 17.06
CA LYS A 2 -11.92 10.08 16.08
C LYS A 2 -10.95 10.97 15.30
N ARG A 3 -9.67 10.97 15.67
CA ARG A 3 -8.65 11.81 15.03
C ARG A 3 -8.12 11.12 13.78
N ILE A 4 -8.57 11.58 12.61
CA ILE A 4 -8.03 11.21 11.31
C ILE A 4 -7.04 12.30 10.92
N ILE A 5 -5.82 11.92 10.57
CA ILE A 5 -4.76 12.84 10.14
C ILE A 5 -4.19 12.27 8.84
N SER A 6 -4.27 13.02 7.74
CA SER A 6 -3.62 12.68 6.47
C SER A 6 -3.86 11.22 6.04
N ASP A 7 -5.14 10.82 5.92
CA ASP A 7 -5.56 9.45 5.54
C ASP A 7 -5.16 8.32 6.51
N PHE A 8 -4.70 8.65 7.71
CA PHE A 8 -4.48 7.68 8.77
C PHE A 8 -5.42 7.93 9.94
N LYS A 9 -6.05 6.85 10.41
CA LYS A 9 -6.82 6.84 11.65
C LYS A 9 -5.92 6.28 12.75
N ILE A 10 -5.78 7.02 13.85
CA ILE A 10 -5.11 6.53 15.05
C ILE A 10 -6.02 5.49 15.71
N GLN A 11 -5.51 4.27 15.86
CA GLN A 11 -6.23 3.16 16.47
C GLN A 11 -5.94 3.06 17.97
N ASN A 12 -4.67 3.08 18.33
CA ASN A 12 -4.22 2.98 19.71
C ASN A 12 -2.94 3.79 19.93
N VAL A 13 -2.77 4.30 21.14
CA VAL A 13 -1.57 4.94 21.62
C VAL A 13 -1.24 4.29 22.96
N SER A 14 -0.15 3.53 23.02
CA SER A 14 0.38 3.01 24.27
C SER A 14 1.68 3.69 24.63
N SER A 15 1.91 3.86 25.92
CA SER A 15 3.13 4.44 26.46
C SER A 15 3.62 3.54 27.59
N GLU A 16 4.88 3.14 27.54
CA GLU A 16 5.52 2.37 28.59
C GLU A 16 6.93 2.88 28.85
N SER A 17 7.33 2.86 30.13
CA SER A 17 8.70 3.15 30.53
C SER A 17 9.53 1.89 30.33
N ILE A 18 10.66 2.03 29.65
CA ILE A 18 11.62 0.97 29.39
C ILE A 18 13.02 1.43 29.81
N TYR A 19 13.90 0.49 30.06
CA TYR A 19 15.25 0.71 30.53
C TYR A 19 16.22 0.02 29.59
N TYR A 20 17.16 0.79 29.04
CA TYR A 20 18.16 0.29 28.12
C TYR A 20 19.50 0.15 28.85
N SER A 21 20.09 -1.04 28.78
CA SER A 21 21.43 -1.31 29.30
C SER A 21 22.16 -2.29 28.39
N THR A 22 23.40 -1.95 28.03
CA THR A 22 24.36 -2.84 27.35
C THR A 22 23.77 -3.55 26.10
N GLY A 23 23.01 -2.82 25.28
CA GLY A 23 22.41 -3.37 24.06
C GLY A 23 21.06 -4.06 24.24
N ASN A 24 20.58 -4.24 25.47
CA ASN A 24 19.30 -4.89 25.77
C ASN A 24 18.27 -3.89 26.33
N VAL A 25 16.99 -4.15 26.07
CA VAL A 25 15.85 -3.34 26.53
C VAL A 25 15.03 -4.18 27.51
N THR A 26 14.80 -3.63 28.70
CA THR A 26 14.01 -4.27 29.75
C THR A 26 12.90 -3.34 30.24
N THR A 27 11.83 -3.90 30.78
CA THR A 27 10.72 -3.14 31.39
C THR A 27 10.87 -3.01 32.91
N GLN A 28 11.84 -3.73 33.49
CA GLN A 28 12.10 -3.71 34.92
C GLN A 28 13.06 -2.58 35.29
N PRO A 29 12.78 -1.81 36.35
CA PRO A 29 13.69 -0.79 36.81
C PRO A 29 14.97 -1.42 37.38
N PRO A 30 16.14 -0.78 37.19
CA PRO A 30 17.37 -1.23 37.83
C PRO A 30 17.23 -1.16 39.35
N VAL A 31 17.60 -2.23 40.05
CA VAL A 31 17.39 -2.35 41.50
C VAL A 31 18.66 -2.05 42.28
N THR A 32 19.82 -2.25 41.66
CA THR A 32 21.13 -2.00 42.28
C THR A 32 21.77 -0.70 41.79
N GLY A 33 22.58 -0.06 42.63
CA GLY A 33 23.25 1.21 42.28
C GLY A 33 24.25 1.09 41.12
N ILE A 34 24.82 -0.10 40.91
CA ILE A 34 25.74 -0.39 39.80
C ILE A 34 24.96 -0.53 38.48
N GLU A 35 23.82 -1.22 38.49
CA GLU A 35 22.93 -1.31 37.33
C GLU A 35 22.38 0.06 36.95
N LEU A 36 22.03 0.90 37.93
CA LEU A 36 21.54 2.26 37.69
C LEU A 36 22.57 3.13 36.97
N ALA A 37 23.86 2.99 37.29
CA ALA A 37 24.93 3.75 36.64
C ALA A 37 25.11 3.40 35.15
N ASN A 38 24.71 2.18 34.75
CA ASN A 38 24.86 1.66 33.39
C ASN A 38 23.52 1.52 32.63
N THR A 39 22.45 2.13 33.15
CA THR A 39 21.10 2.02 32.59
C THR A 39 20.52 3.38 32.26
N TRP A 40 19.95 3.53 31.07
CA TRP A 40 19.22 4.72 30.65
C TRP A 40 17.72 4.46 30.65
N SER A 41 16.95 5.35 31.29
CA SER A 41 15.49 5.35 31.19
C SER A 41 15.04 5.89 29.84
N MET A 42 14.15 5.18 29.17
CA MET A 42 13.55 5.58 27.89
C MET A 42 12.03 5.45 27.96
N LEU A 43 11.32 6.36 27.30
CA LEU A 43 9.87 6.28 27.17
C LEU A 43 9.53 5.73 25.79
N LYS A 44 8.93 4.54 25.73
CA LYS A 44 8.45 3.95 24.47
C LYS A 44 6.99 4.34 24.25
N VAL A 45 6.76 5.22 23.28
CA VAL A 45 5.42 5.58 22.81
C VAL A 45 5.15 4.85 21.50
N THR A 46 4.19 3.92 21.53
CA THR A 46 3.78 3.17 20.34
C THR A 46 2.44 3.70 19.85
N VAL A 47 2.40 4.18 18.60
CA VAL A 47 1.18 4.66 17.97
C VAL A 47 0.79 3.71 16.84
N SER A 48 -0.35 3.04 16.99
CA SER A 48 -0.90 2.16 15.97
C SER A 48 -1.83 2.94 15.04
N PHE A 49 -1.55 2.89 13.74
CA PHE A 49 -2.33 3.56 12.70
C PHE A 49 -3.02 2.56 11.78
N ILE A 50 -4.22 2.89 11.33
CA ILE A 50 -4.92 2.21 10.24
C ILE A 50 -5.06 3.18 9.06
N ARG A 51 -4.77 2.71 7.84
CA ARG A 51 -5.00 3.49 6.62
C ARG A 51 -6.51 3.69 6.43
N HIS A 52 -6.93 4.95 6.38
CA HIS A 52 -8.25 5.40 6.01
C HIS A 52 -8.16 6.18 4.70
N SER A 53 -8.16 5.47 3.57
CA SER A 53 -8.08 6.07 2.24
C SER A 53 -9.37 5.79 1.47
N PRO A 54 -10.44 6.59 1.66
CA PRO A 54 -11.65 6.47 0.84
C PRO A 54 -11.37 6.77 -0.63
N LEU A 55 -10.38 7.64 -0.89
CA LEU A 55 -9.92 7.99 -2.24
C LEU A 55 -9.26 6.82 -2.97
N PHE A 56 -8.76 5.80 -2.26
CA PHE A 56 -8.22 4.61 -2.90
C PHE A 56 -9.24 3.93 -3.82
N VAL A 57 -10.51 3.86 -3.40
CA VAL A 57 -11.56 3.26 -4.22
C VAL A 57 -11.78 4.10 -5.48
N ALA A 58 -11.96 5.42 -5.32
CA ALA A 58 -12.24 6.31 -6.43
C ALA A 58 -11.07 6.44 -7.42
N ALA A 59 -9.84 6.53 -6.93
CA ALA A 59 -8.65 6.84 -7.73
C ALA A 59 -7.92 5.59 -8.24
N VAL A 60 -8.08 4.42 -7.61
CA VAL A 60 -7.38 3.18 -8.00
C VAL A 60 -8.37 2.10 -8.44
N ALA A 61 -9.39 1.80 -7.64
CA ALA A 61 -10.31 0.71 -7.97
C ALA A 61 -11.21 1.04 -9.18
N THR A 62 -11.75 2.27 -9.25
CA THR A 62 -12.60 2.71 -10.36
C THR A 62 -11.92 2.62 -11.73
N PRO A 63 -10.72 3.18 -11.97
CA PRO A 63 -10.07 3.04 -13.28
C PRO A 63 -9.74 1.59 -13.63
N CYS A 64 -9.35 0.76 -12.64
CA CYS A 64 -9.18 -0.68 -12.87
C CYS A 64 -10.49 -1.37 -13.30
N LEU A 65 -11.64 -0.98 -12.72
CA LEU A 65 -12.94 -1.54 -13.05
C LEU A 65 -13.43 -1.07 -14.43
N ILE A 66 -13.29 0.22 -14.74
CA ILE A 66 -13.65 0.79 -16.05
C ILE A 66 -12.82 0.11 -17.15
N THR A 67 -11.51 0.00 -16.96
CA THR A 67 -10.64 -0.64 -17.96
C THR A 67 -10.92 -2.14 -18.10
N ALA A 68 -11.40 -2.82 -17.05
CA ALA A 68 -11.88 -4.20 -17.13
C ALA A 68 -13.17 -4.29 -17.96
N LEU A 69 -14.16 -3.42 -17.72
CA LEU A 69 -15.40 -3.34 -18.48
C LEU A 69 -15.14 -3.06 -19.97
N ILE A 70 -14.24 -2.13 -20.28
CA ILE A 70 -13.88 -1.82 -21.67
C ILE A 70 -13.37 -3.09 -22.38
N ASN A 71 -12.58 -3.96 -21.74
CA ASN A 71 -12.14 -5.20 -22.40
C ASN A 71 -13.32 -6.12 -22.74
N ILE A 72 -14.26 -6.28 -21.80
CA ILE A 72 -15.44 -7.14 -22.01
C ILE A 72 -16.29 -6.57 -23.15
N LEU A 73 -16.51 -5.25 -23.14
CA LEU A 73 -17.29 -4.56 -24.18
C LEU A 73 -16.65 -4.64 -25.56
N THR A 74 -15.32 -4.73 -25.62
CA THR A 74 -14.55 -4.80 -26.88
C THR A 74 -14.85 -6.10 -27.65
N PHE A 75 -15.27 -7.18 -26.99
CA PHE A 75 -15.71 -8.41 -27.65
C PHE A 75 -17.04 -8.29 -28.39
N PHE A 76 -17.87 -7.30 -28.05
CA PHE A 76 -19.15 -7.06 -28.73
C PHE A 76 -19.02 -6.12 -29.93
N VAL A 77 -17.82 -5.62 -30.22
CA VAL A 77 -17.56 -4.75 -31.36
C VAL A 77 -17.55 -5.61 -32.63
N PRO A 78 -18.42 -5.35 -33.62
CA PRO A 78 -18.55 -6.21 -34.81
C PRO A 78 -17.32 -6.20 -35.71
N SER A 79 -16.55 -5.10 -35.70
CA SER A 79 -15.38 -4.91 -36.52
C SER A 79 -14.10 -5.24 -35.75
N ILE A 80 -13.46 -6.34 -36.15
CA ILE A 80 -12.16 -6.79 -35.62
C ILE A 80 -11.10 -5.68 -35.57
N PRO A 81 -10.85 -4.88 -36.64
CA PRO A 81 -9.79 -3.87 -36.59
C PRO A 81 -10.06 -2.77 -35.55
N PHE A 82 -11.33 -2.38 -35.36
CA PHE A 82 -11.69 -1.41 -34.33
C PHE A 82 -11.61 -2.01 -32.92
N SER A 83 -11.98 -3.28 -32.76
CA SER A 83 -11.85 -4.01 -31.50
C SER A 83 -10.39 -4.06 -31.03
N VAL A 84 -9.46 -4.41 -31.92
CA VAL A 84 -8.02 -4.41 -31.63
C VAL A 84 -7.52 -3.02 -31.27
N TYR A 85 -7.94 -1.98 -32.01
CA TYR A 85 -7.54 -0.59 -31.72
C TYR A 85 -7.97 -0.16 -30.30
N ILE A 86 -9.22 -0.43 -29.92
CA ILE A 86 -9.77 -0.12 -28.59
C ILE A 86 -8.99 -0.86 -27.49
N LEU A 87 -8.69 -2.15 -27.71
CA LEU A 87 -7.95 -2.96 -26.74
C LEU A 87 -6.53 -2.42 -26.53
N MET A 88 -5.84 -2.05 -27.60
CA MET A 88 -4.50 -1.46 -27.55
C MET A 88 -4.50 -0.12 -26.79
N THR A 89 -5.43 0.78 -27.11
CA THR A 89 -5.58 2.05 -26.37
C THR A 89 -5.86 1.82 -24.88
N ASN A 90 -6.69 0.83 -24.54
CA ASN A 90 -7.00 0.49 -23.15
C ASN A 90 -5.77 -0.03 -22.38
N VAL A 91 -4.88 -0.79 -23.04
CA VAL A 91 -3.61 -1.23 -22.46
C VAL A 91 -2.68 -0.04 -22.18
N PHE A 92 -2.57 0.93 -23.10
CA PHE A 92 -1.78 2.15 -22.87
C PHE A 92 -2.29 2.95 -21.68
N ILE A 93 -3.61 3.14 -21.56
CA ILE A 93 -4.22 3.85 -20.44
C ILE A 93 -3.91 3.12 -19.11
N GLN A 94 -4.03 1.79 -19.08
CA GLN A 94 -3.69 1.01 -17.89
C GLN A 94 -2.22 1.12 -17.49
N MET A 95 -1.29 1.16 -18.46
CA MET A 95 0.13 1.36 -18.18
C MET A 95 0.41 2.71 -17.52
N ILE A 96 -0.22 3.78 -18.03
CA ILE A 96 -0.08 5.14 -17.46
C ILE A 96 -0.57 5.15 -16.00
N PHE A 97 -1.74 4.56 -15.73
CA PHE A 97 -2.28 4.47 -14.37
C PHE A 97 -1.40 3.61 -13.44
N LEU A 98 -0.85 2.51 -13.94
CA LEU A 98 0.06 1.68 -13.17
C LEU A 98 1.33 2.45 -12.81
N GLN A 99 1.90 3.21 -13.75
CA GLN A 99 3.07 4.03 -13.52
C GLN A 99 2.81 5.10 -12.46
N ASP A 100 1.70 5.83 -12.55
CA ASP A 100 1.32 6.83 -11.55
C ASP A 100 1.14 6.21 -10.14
N MET A 101 0.58 5.00 -10.06
CA MET A 101 0.46 4.28 -8.79
C MET A 101 1.83 3.85 -8.23
N VAL A 102 2.73 3.33 -9.06
CA VAL A 102 4.06 2.88 -8.63
C VAL A 102 4.92 4.04 -8.16
N ASN A 103 4.87 5.19 -8.84
CA ASN A 103 5.65 6.38 -8.46
C ASN A 103 5.29 6.92 -7.07
N LYS A 104 4.07 6.68 -6.59
CA LYS A 104 3.59 7.13 -5.27
C LYS A 104 3.92 6.15 -4.14
N LEU A 105 4.43 4.96 -4.46
CA LEU A 105 4.78 3.96 -3.47
C LEU A 105 6.24 4.11 -3.05
N PRO A 106 6.55 3.96 -1.74
CA PRO A 106 7.94 3.84 -1.33
C PRO A 106 8.53 2.58 -1.94
N LEU A 107 9.81 2.65 -2.31
CA LEU A 107 10.58 1.49 -2.77
C LEU A 107 10.53 0.42 -1.68
N THR A 108 9.71 -0.61 -1.90
CA THR A 108 9.46 -1.68 -0.93
C THR A 108 10.39 -2.83 -1.24
N ILE A 109 11.33 -3.11 -0.33
CA ILE A 109 12.40 -4.10 -0.51
C ILE A 109 11.85 -5.54 -0.33
N HIS A 110 10.73 -5.71 0.37
CA HIS A 110 10.29 -7.02 0.84
C HIS A 110 8.98 -7.57 0.24
N ALA A 111 8.00 -6.73 -0.11
CA ALA A 111 6.73 -7.22 -0.66
C ALA A 111 5.97 -6.16 -1.44
N MET A 112 5.50 -6.55 -2.63
CA MET A 112 4.65 -5.71 -3.47
C MET A 112 3.23 -5.60 -2.88
N PRO A 113 2.64 -4.40 -2.80
CA PRO A 113 1.27 -4.21 -2.34
C PRO A 113 0.24 -4.97 -3.20
N SER A 114 -0.82 -5.48 -2.57
CA SER A 114 -1.86 -6.28 -3.25
C SER A 114 -2.55 -5.52 -4.39
N SER A 115 -2.69 -4.19 -4.29
CA SER A 115 -3.25 -3.34 -5.35
C SER A 115 -2.40 -3.36 -6.61
N CYS A 116 -1.08 -3.33 -6.47
CA CYS A 116 -0.15 -3.39 -7.59
C CYS A 116 -0.16 -4.78 -8.24
N LYS A 117 -0.20 -5.85 -7.42
CA LYS A 117 -0.29 -7.22 -7.92
C LYS A 117 -1.53 -7.42 -8.81
N TYR A 118 -2.67 -6.87 -8.40
CA TYR A 118 -3.90 -6.95 -9.18
C TYR A 118 -3.77 -6.29 -10.55
N SER A 119 -3.23 -5.07 -10.62
CA SER A 119 -3.00 -4.37 -11.88
C SER A 119 -2.00 -5.09 -12.79
N GLN A 120 -0.96 -5.70 -12.23
CA GLN A 120 0.01 -6.48 -12.99
C GLN A 120 -0.60 -7.74 -13.61
N ILE A 121 -1.40 -8.49 -12.84
CA ILE A 121 -2.09 -9.69 -13.33
C ILE A 121 -3.04 -9.33 -14.46
N GLN A 122 -3.80 -8.24 -14.32
CA GLN A 122 -4.68 -7.76 -15.39
C GLN A 122 -3.93 -7.46 -16.70
N LEU A 123 -2.74 -6.84 -16.62
CA LEU A 123 -1.93 -6.57 -17.80
C LEU A 123 -1.35 -7.85 -18.43
N GLN A 124 -0.85 -8.79 -17.63
CA GLN A 124 -0.33 -10.07 -18.14
C GLN A 124 -1.40 -10.88 -18.89
N VAL A 125 -2.61 -10.96 -18.34
CA VAL A 125 -3.72 -11.69 -19.00
C VAL A 125 -4.04 -11.07 -20.37
N LYS A 126 -3.96 -9.74 -20.51
CA LYS A 126 -4.20 -9.08 -21.79
C LYS A 126 -3.10 -9.31 -22.81
N LEU A 127 -1.85 -9.27 -22.38
CA LEU A 127 -0.70 -9.52 -23.26
C LEU A 127 -0.73 -10.94 -23.83
N ASN A 128 -1.12 -11.92 -23.03
CA ASN A 128 -1.26 -13.31 -23.49
C ASN A 128 -2.42 -13.52 -24.47
N ASN A 129 -3.46 -12.67 -24.42
CA ASN A 129 -4.61 -12.75 -25.34
C ASN A 129 -4.40 -11.95 -26.65
N LEU A 130 -3.27 -11.24 -26.77
CA LEU A 130 -2.90 -10.47 -27.97
C LEU A 130 -1.89 -11.21 -28.87
N GLN A 131 -1.39 -12.38 -28.44
CA GLN A 131 -0.55 -13.29 -29.23
C GLN A 131 -1.41 -14.37 -29.89
#